data_AF-A0A533TG84-F1
#
_entry.id   AF-A0A533TG84-F1
#
_cell.length_a   1.000
_cell.length_b   1.000
_cell.length_c   1.000
_cell.angle_alpha   90.00
_cell.angle_beta   90.00
_cell.angle_gamma   90.00
#
_symmetry.space_group_name_H-M   'P 1'
#
loop_
_entity.id
_entity.type
_entity.pdbx_description
1 polymer ?
#
loop_
_entity_poly.entity_id
_entity_poly.type
_entity_poly.pdbx_seq_one_letter_code
_entity_poly.pdbx_strand_id
1 'polypeptide(L)'
;MKSAATIRPGRGDYFARIRENMSKQKNWKLGLTIFAGKMIGLFLVLLAMSTLTGIVGIPASAAAPTYTPMETNLVNSINTVWTLVAAFLVFGMQAGFVMLEAGFARKTETVNVLIECVLDTAICGISFWAIGYAFMFSEGNGFIGQHWFFLQGAPPLYGTTGIALLAHWIFQFAFADTASTITSGAMIGRTSFRGDILYSIVVTALIYPIIGHWAWGPDGFLATMGSKGNFLPQLGQPFRDFAGSTVVHTIGGVVSLAGAIILGPRIGRVFLRD
;
A
#
# COMPACT_ATOMS: atom_id res chain seq x y z
N MET A 1 25.01 -50.54 8.51
CA MET A 1 24.20 -49.30 8.59
C MET A 1 24.19 -48.65 7.21
N LYS A 2 23.10 -48.80 6.45
CA LYS A 2 22.97 -48.19 5.12
C LYS A 2 22.41 -46.78 5.26
N SER A 3 23.14 -45.83 4.68
CA SER A 3 22.77 -44.43 4.46
C SER A 3 21.38 -44.35 3.79
N ALA A 4 20.44 -43.68 4.43
CA ALA A 4 19.17 -43.30 3.81
C ALA A 4 19.42 -42.08 2.92
N ALA A 5 19.66 -42.34 1.63
CA ALA A 5 19.65 -41.30 0.61
C ALA A 5 18.26 -40.64 0.58
N THR A 6 18.19 -39.39 1.02
CA THR A 6 17.01 -38.54 0.86
C THR A 6 16.85 -38.23 -0.62
N ILE A 7 16.00 -39.02 -1.28
CA ILE A 7 15.58 -38.80 -2.67
C ILE A 7 14.94 -37.41 -2.73
N ARG A 8 15.57 -36.46 -3.44
CA ARG A 8 14.95 -35.16 -3.75
C ARG A 8 13.73 -35.44 -4.64
N PRO A 9 12.51 -35.03 -4.24
CA PRO A 9 11.31 -35.37 -5.01
C PRO A 9 11.36 -34.72 -6.39
N GLY A 10 11.01 -35.50 -7.42
CA GLY A 10 10.98 -35.05 -8.81
C GLY A 10 9.87 -34.03 -9.08
N ARG A 11 10.01 -33.22 -10.13
CA ARG A 11 9.08 -32.13 -10.53
C ARG A 11 7.59 -32.55 -10.59
N GLY A 12 7.28 -33.81 -10.91
CA GLY A 12 5.91 -34.35 -10.95
C GLY A 12 5.23 -34.44 -9.58
N ASP A 13 6.02 -34.60 -8.51
CA ASP A 13 5.55 -34.76 -7.13
C ASP A 13 5.13 -33.41 -6.51
N TYR A 14 5.64 -32.30 -7.05
CA TYR A 14 5.34 -30.95 -6.59
C TYR A 14 3.90 -30.52 -6.91
N PHE A 15 3.46 -30.69 -8.17
CA PHE A 15 2.11 -30.32 -8.58
C PHE A 15 1.05 -31.24 -7.95
N ALA A 16 1.37 -32.52 -7.74
CA ALA A 16 0.51 -33.45 -7.01
C ALA A 16 0.30 -33.00 -5.55
N ARG A 17 1.38 -32.60 -4.86
CA ARG A 17 1.31 -32.04 -3.51
C ARG A 17 0.55 -30.72 -3.42
N ILE A 18 0.70 -29.82 -4.40
CA ILE A 18 -0.11 -28.60 -4.46
C ILE A 18 -1.58 -28.95 -4.60
N ARG A 19 -1.93 -29.85 -5.53
CA ARG A 19 -3.31 -30.29 -5.73
C ARG A 19 -3.90 -30.93 -4.47
N GLU A 20 -3.14 -31.77 -3.78
CA GLU A 20 -3.53 -32.38 -2.51
C GLU A 20 -3.67 -31.36 -1.38
N ASN A 21 -2.80 -30.36 -1.33
CA ASN A 21 -2.90 -29.30 -0.33
C ASN A 21 -4.05 -28.33 -0.63
N MET A 22 -4.37 -28.08 -1.89
CA MET A 22 -5.54 -27.27 -2.29
C MET A 22 -6.86 -28.03 -2.15
N SER A 23 -6.86 -29.37 -2.18
CA SER A 23 -8.07 -30.16 -1.94
C SER A 23 -8.45 -30.23 -0.46
N LYS A 24 -7.52 -29.92 0.45
CA LYS A 24 -7.78 -29.89 1.89
C LYS A 24 -8.65 -28.66 2.24
N GLN A 25 -9.91 -28.93 2.61
CA GLN A 25 -10.88 -27.91 3.02
C GLN A 25 -10.35 -26.95 4.11
N LYS A 26 -9.50 -27.45 5.01
CA LYS A 26 -8.87 -26.64 6.07
C LYS A 26 -8.03 -25.48 5.52
N ASN A 27 -7.33 -25.67 4.40
CA ASN A 27 -6.45 -24.65 3.81
C ASN A 27 -7.25 -23.55 3.11
N TRP A 28 -8.34 -23.93 2.43
CA TRP A 28 -9.31 -22.98 1.89
C TRP A 28 -9.97 -22.14 2.97
N LYS A 29 -10.37 -22.77 4.09
CA LYS A 29 -10.93 -22.05 5.24
C LYS A 29 -9.94 -21.03 5.80
N LEU A 30 -8.65 -21.37 5.88
CA LEU A 30 -7.59 -20.45 6.33
C LEU A 30 -7.40 -19.26 5.37
N GLY A 31 -7.30 -19.53 4.06
CA GLY A 31 -7.18 -18.47 3.05
C GLY A 31 -8.40 -17.52 3.08
N LEU A 32 -9.61 -18.09 3.17
CA LEU A 32 -10.85 -17.33 3.31
C LEU A 32 -10.89 -16.49 4.58
N THR A 33 -10.38 -16.99 5.71
CA THR A 33 -10.37 -16.20 6.97
C THR A 33 -9.39 -15.05 6.91
N ILE A 34 -8.21 -15.24 6.30
CA ILE A 34 -7.24 -14.14 6.08
C ILE A 34 -7.86 -13.07 5.17
N PHE A 35 -8.44 -13.49 4.04
CA PHE A 35 -9.09 -12.57 3.11
C PHE A 35 -10.27 -11.84 3.76
N ALA A 36 -11.15 -12.57 4.46
CA ALA A 36 -12.28 -11.98 5.17
C ALA A 36 -11.84 -11.00 6.26
N GLY A 37 -10.77 -11.30 7.01
CA GLY A 37 -10.20 -10.39 8.00
C GLY A 37 -9.77 -9.06 7.38
N LYS A 38 -9.09 -9.10 6.22
CA LYS A 38 -8.72 -7.90 5.47
C LYS A 38 -9.95 -7.12 4.95
N MET A 39 -10.97 -7.82 4.45
CA MET A 39 -12.22 -7.20 3.99
C MET A 39 -13.02 -6.55 5.13
N ILE A 40 -13.05 -7.18 6.31
CA ILE A 40 -13.67 -6.61 7.52
C ILE A 40 -12.88 -5.37 7.95
N GLY A 41 -11.54 -5.43 7.97
CA GLY A 41 -10.69 -4.28 8.25
C GLY A 41 -11.00 -3.10 7.31
N LEU A 42 -11.04 -3.36 6.00
CA LEU A 42 -11.40 -2.35 5.00
C LEU A 42 -12.80 -1.78 5.26
N PHE A 43 -13.80 -2.62 5.55
CA PHE A 43 -15.14 -2.16 5.86
C PHE A 43 -15.17 -1.28 7.12
N LEU A 44 -14.46 -1.67 8.17
CA LEU A 44 -14.36 -0.87 9.40
C LEU A 44 -13.67 0.47 9.16
N VAL A 45 -12.64 0.51 8.29
CA VAL A 45 -12.01 1.77 7.87
C VAL A 45 -13.02 2.64 7.12
N LEU A 46 -13.74 2.10 6.14
CA LEU A 46 -14.78 2.85 5.40
C LEU A 46 -15.91 3.34 6.32
N LEU A 47 -16.29 2.56 7.33
CA LEU A 47 -17.27 2.95 8.35
C LEU A 47 -16.72 4.05 9.28
N ALA A 48 -15.45 3.95 9.68
CA ALA A 48 -14.78 4.99 10.44
C ALA A 48 -14.68 6.29 9.64
N MET A 49 -14.37 6.19 8.34
CA MET A 49 -14.36 7.34 7.42
C MET A 49 -15.72 8.03 7.35
N SER A 50 -16.82 7.28 7.32
CA SER A 50 -18.16 7.88 7.23
C SER A 50 -18.67 8.47 8.54
N THR A 51 -18.22 7.95 9.69
CA THR A 51 -18.71 8.35 11.01
C THR A 51 -17.82 9.37 11.70
N LEU A 52 -16.50 9.25 11.59
CA LEU A 52 -15.53 10.11 12.28
C LEU A 52 -15.31 11.44 11.56
N THR A 53 -15.45 11.51 10.23
CA THR A 53 -15.34 12.78 9.49
C THR A 53 -16.34 13.82 9.99
N GLY A 54 -17.56 13.41 10.36
CA GLY A 54 -18.59 14.31 10.91
C GLY A 54 -18.33 14.76 12.35
N ILE A 55 -17.48 14.05 13.11
CA ILE A 55 -17.16 14.35 14.51
C ILE A 55 -15.90 15.24 14.61
N VAL A 56 -14.90 14.99 13.75
CA VAL A 56 -13.62 15.71 13.73
C VAL A 56 -13.67 16.97 12.85
N GLY A 57 -14.70 17.12 12.00
CA GLY A 57 -14.83 18.25 11.08
C GLY A 57 -15.13 19.59 11.74
N ILE A 58 -14.08 20.38 11.99
CA ILE A 58 -14.21 21.84 12.00
C ILE A 58 -14.41 22.24 10.52
N PRO A 59 -15.44 23.01 10.15
CA PRO A 59 -15.60 23.48 8.78
C PRO A 59 -14.33 24.23 8.38
N ALA A 60 -13.59 23.69 7.42
CA ALA A 60 -12.42 24.34 6.87
C ALA A 60 -12.85 25.66 6.23
N SER A 61 -12.63 26.77 6.94
CA SER A 61 -12.78 28.12 6.41
C SER A 61 -11.58 28.44 5.53
N ALA A 62 -11.55 27.83 4.35
CA ALA A 62 -10.73 28.28 3.24
C ALA A 62 -11.50 27.94 1.96
N ALA A 63 -12.25 28.92 1.47
CA ALA A 63 -12.83 28.84 0.14
C ALA A 63 -11.69 28.74 -0.88
N ALA A 64 -11.47 27.54 -1.42
CA ALA A 64 -10.63 27.38 -2.60
C ALA A 64 -11.26 28.17 -3.77
N PRO A 65 -10.45 28.76 -4.66
CA PRO A 65 -10.97 29.47 -5.82
C PRO A 65 -11.88 28.56 -6.64
N THR A 66 -13.06 29.07 -6.98
CA THR A 66 -14.04 28.38 -7.79
C THR A 66 -13.50 28.23 -9.21
N TYR A 67 -12.94 27.07 -9.54
CA TYR A 67 -12.64 26.74 -10.93
C TYR A 67 -13.95 26.64 -11.69
N THR A 68 -14.18 27.55 -12.64
CA THR A 68 -15.32 27.51 -13.55
C THR A 68 -15.27 26.20 -14.35
N PRO A 69 -16.28 25.30 -14.24
CA PRO A 69 -16.21 24.01 -14.90
C PRO A 69 -16.46 24.19 -16.41
N MET A 70 -15.49 23.79 -17.23
CA MET A 70 -15.80 23.34 -18.58
C MET A 70 -16.15 21.85 -18.47
N GLU A 71 -17.41 21.53 -18.76
CA GLU A 71 -18.08 20.21 -18.73
C GLU A 71 -17.22 18.97 -18.37
N THR A 72 -17.36 18.50 -17.13
CA THR A 72 -17.59 17.08 -16.73
C THR A 72 -17.75 16.97 -15.21
N ASN A 73 -18.79 17.57 -14.64
CA ASN A 73 -19.22 17.32 -13.24
C ASN A 73 -19.93 15.95 -13.07
N LEU A 74 -19.76 15.04 -14.02
CA LEU A 74 -20.39 13.73 -14.08
C LEU A 74 -19.33 12.66 -13.84
N VAL A 75 -19.58 11.81 -12.85
CA VAL A 75 -18.79 10.58 -12.62
C VAL A 75 -18.85 9.75 -13.90
N ASN A 76 -17.68 9.42 -14.46
CA ASN A 76 -17.60 8.42 -15.51
C ASN A 76 -17.69 7.04 -14.84
N SER A 77 -18.88 6.44 -14.95
CA SER A 77 -19.18 5.15 -14.32
C SER A 77 -18.24 4.04 -14.82
N ILE A 78 -17.86 4.03 -16.10
CA ILE A 78 -16.99 2.99 -16.67
C ILE A 78 -15.57 3.11 -16.10
N ASN A 79 -14.99 4.32 -16.10
CA ASN A 79 -13.66 4.55 -15.54
C ASN A 79 -13.63 4.27 -14.03
N THR A 80 -14.69 4.66 -13.32
CA THR A 80 -14.80 4.42 -11.87
C THR A 80 -14.90 2.92 -11.56
N VAL A 81 -15.74 2.17 -12.29
CA VAL A 81 -15.85 0.72 -12.13
C VAL A 81 -14.52 0.04 -12.45
N TRP A 82 -13.86 0.41 -13.55
CA TRP A 82 -12.55 -0.14 -13.88
C TRP A 82 -11.50 0.13 -12.78
N THR A 83 -11.49 1.36 -12.24
CA THR A 83 -10.59 1.74 -11.14
C THR A 83 -10.87 0.90 -9.88
N LEU A 84 -12.14 0.66 -9.55
CA LEU A 84 -12.50 -0.20 -8.41
C LEU A 84 -12.09 -1.65 -8.65
N VAL A 85 -12.33 -2.21 -9.84
CA VAL A 85 -11.88 -3.57 -10.19
C VAL A 85 -10.36 -3.67 -10.04
N ALA A 86 -9.62 -2.70 -10.59
CA ALA A 86 -8.17 -2.65 -10.45
C ALA A 86 -7.75 -2.52 -8.98
N ALA A 87 -8.44 -1.69 -8.18
CA ALA A 87 -8.18 -1.53 -6.76
C ALA A 87 -8.32 -2.84 -5.99
N PHE A 88 -9.36 -3.62 -6.28
CA PHE A 88 -9.55 -4.94 -5.65
C PHE A 88 -8.49 -5.96 -6.09
N LEU A 89 -8.02 -5.89 -7.34
CA LEU A 89 -6.92 -6.74 -7.82
C LEU A 89 -5.60 -6.39 -7.13
N VAL A 90 -5.27 -5.10 -7.01
CA VAL A 90 -4.08 -4.63 -6.29
C VAL A 90 -4.19 -4.96 -4.81
N PHE A 91 -5.35 -4.77 -4.19
CA PHE A 91 -5.60 -5.23 -2.82
C PHE A 91 -5.46 -6.75 -2.70
N GLY A 92 -5.80 -7.52 -3.72
CA GLY A 92 -5.55 -8.96 -3.80
C GLY A 92 -4.06 -9.32 -3.69
N MET A 93 -3.13 -8.44 -4.08
CA MET A 93 -1.69 -8.63 -3.88
C MET A 93 -1.34 -8.79 -2.39
N GLN A 94 -2.14 -8.22 -1.49
CA GLN A 94 -1.95 -8.34 -0.06
C GLN A 94 -2.06 -9.78 0.44
N ALA A 95 -2.94 -10.58 -0.13
CA ALA A 95 -2.97 -12.02 0.15
C ALA A 95 -1.70 -12.71 -0.37
N GLY A 96 -1.19 -12.26 -1.52
CA GLY A 96 0.09 -12.70 -2.08
C GLY A 96 1.28 -12.41 -1.16
N PHE A 97 1.40 -11.20 -0.64
CA PHE A 97 2.45 -10.83 0.32
C PHE A 97 2.37 -11.64 1.60
N VAL A 98 1.17 -11.81 2.17
CA VAL A 98 0.98 -12.67 3.36
C VAL A 98 1.51 -14.08 3.10
N MET A 99 1.17 -14.69 1.95
CA MET A 99 1.65 -16.02 1.60
C MET A 99 3.17 -16.06 1.38
N LEU A 100 3.74 -15.02 0.78
CA LEU A 100 5.18 -14.90 0.55
C LEU A 100 5.94 -14.78 1.87
N GLU A 101 5.53 -13.85 2.74
CA GLU A 101 6.12 -13.59 4.04
C GLU A 101 6.01 -14.80 4.97
N ALA A 102 4.82 -15.40 5.06
CA ALA A 102 4.61 -16.62 5.83
C ALA A 102 5.46 -17.78 5.31
N GLY A 103 5.67 -17.87 3.99
CA GLY A 103 6.49 -18.89 3.35
C GLY A 103 8.00 -18.73 3.60
N PHE A 104 8.49 -17.50 3.73
CA PHE A 104 9.88 -17.19 4.07
C PHE A 104 10.15 -17.08 5.57
N ALA A 105 9.11 -16.96 6.39
CA ALA A 105 9.21 -16.95 7.84
C ALA A 105 9.58 -18.33 8.40
N ARG A 106 10.21 -18.35 9.58
CA ARG A 106 10.34 -19.60 10.34
C ARG A 106 8.96 -20.02 10.82
N LYS A 107 8.74 -21.33 10.95
CA LYS A 107 7.47 -21.92 11.43
C LYS A 107 6.96 -21.31 12.75
N THR A 108 7.87 -20.89 13.63
CA THR A 108 7.53 -20.26 14.92
C THR A 108 6.96 -18.85 14.76
N GLU A 109 7.35 -18.13 13.70
CA GLU A 109 6.95 -16.74 13.49
C GLU A 109 5.71 -16.61 12.60
N THR A 110 5.32 -17.67 11.88
CA THR A 110 4.25 -17.61 10.87
C THR A 110 2.95 -17.02 11.41
N VAL A 111 2.55 -17.33 12.65
CA VAL A 111 1.32 -16.77 13.25
C VAL A 111 1.43 -15.26 13.46
N ASN A 112 2.59 -14.80 13.92
CA ASN A 112 2.84 -13.39 14.16
C ASN A 112 2.76 -12.58 12.86
N VAL A 113 3.35 -13.12 11.79
CA VAL A 113 3.32 -12.56 10.44
C VAL A 113 1.90 -12.39 9.91
N LEU A 114 1.05 -13.41 10.10
CA LEU A 114 -0.35 -13.33 9.64
C LEU A 114 -1.11 -12.19 10.33
N ILE A 115 -0.87 -11.96 11.61
CA ILE A 115 -1.52 -10.88 12.37
C ILE A 115 -0.96 -9.53 11.97
N GLU A 116 0.37 -9.41 11.86
CA GLU A 116 1.07 -8.19 11.45
C GLU A 116 0.59 -7.72 10.07
N CYS A 117 0.51 -8.60 9.08
CA CYS A 117 0.05 -8.20 7.74
C CYS A 117 -1.43 -7.81 7.67
N VAL A 118 -2.28 -8.26 8.60
CA VAL A 118 -3.69 -7.81 8.66
C VAL A 118 -3.79 -6.44 9.34
N LEU A 119 -3.00 -6.24 10.38
CA LEU A 119 -2.95 -4.96 11.10
C LEU A 119 -2.25 -3.87 10.29
N ASP A 120 -1.19 -4.19 9.55
CA ASP A 120 -0.52 -3.27 8.63
C ASP A 120 -1.53 -2.67 7.64
N THR A 121 -2.35 -3.51 7.02
CA THR A 121 -3.44 -3.06 6.13
C THR A 121 -4.46 -2.15 6.83
N ALA A 122 -4.87 -2.47 8.05
CA ALA A 122 -5.82 -1.64 8.80
C ALA A 122 -5.22 -0.28 9.20
N ILE A 123 -3.97 -0.29 9.67
CA ILE A 123 -3.22 0.91 10.06
C ILE A 123 -2.93 1.78 8.84
N CYS A 124 -2.53 1.18 7.72
CA CYS A 124 -2.39 1.85 6.43
C CYS A 124 -3.70 2.54 6.05
N GLY A 125 -4.83 1.84 6.13
CA GLY A 125 -6.14 2.39 5.78
C GLY A 125 -6.47 3.65 6.58
N ILE A 126 -6.28 3.60 7.90
CA ILE A 126 -6.55 4.74 8.79
C ILE A 126 -5.56 5.89 8.53
N SER A 127 -4.26 5.58 8.46
CA SER A 127 -3.18 6.56 8.34
C SER A 127 -3.19 7.27 6.98
N PHE A 128 -3.43 6.51 5.92
CA PHE A 128 -3.54 7.03 4.56
C PHE A 128 -4.84 7.80 4.36
N TRP A 129 -5.96 7.40 4.96
CA TRP A 129 -7.18 8.22 4.97
C TRP A 129 -6.99 9.55 5.72
N ALA A 130 -6.45 9.50 6.93
CA ALA A 130 -6.37 10.67 7.81
C ALA A 130 -5.39 11.72 7.26
N ILE A 131 -4.22 11.28 6.78
CA ILE A 131 -3.10 12.17 6.47
C ILE A 131 -2.47 11.83 5.10
N GLY A 132 -2.25 10.55 4.80
CA GLY A 132 -1.44 10.18 3.64
C GLY A 132 -2.03 10.63 2.29
N TYR A 133 -3.33 10.51 2.09
CA TYR A 133 -3.98 10.95 0.85
C TYR A 133 -3.93 12.46 0.68
N ALA A 134 -4.05 13.21 1.78
CA ALA A 134 -3.89 14.66 1.80
C ALA A 134 -2.50 15.06 1.29
N PHE A 135 -1.45 14.47 1.89
CA PHE A 135 -0.07 14.76 1.49
C PHE A 135 0.26 14.32 0.07
N MET A 136 -0.32 13.22 -0.41
CA MET A 136 0.02 12.66 -1.72
C MET A 136 -0.74 13.32 -2.88
N PHE A 137 -2.05 13.54 -2.74
CA PHE A 137 -2.94 13.82 -3.87
C PHE A 137 -3.72 15.13 -3.80
N SER A 138 -3.64 15.86 -2.68
CA SER A 138 -4.19 17.21 -2.64
C SER A 138 -3.25 18.24 -3.27
N GLU A 139 -3.80 19.41 -3.61
CA GLU A 139 -3.01 20.57 -4.03
C GLU A 139 -2.10 21.04 -2.86
N GLY A 140 -0.92 21.56 -3.18
CA GLY A 140 -0.04 22.14 -2.18
C GLY A 140 1.14 22.89 -2.79
N ASN A 141 2.34 22.32 -2.61
CA ASN A 141 3.51 22.73 -3.35
C ASN A 141 4.22 21.49 -3.92
N GLY A 142 5.25 21.68 -4.74
CA GLY A 142 5.96 20.57 -5.39
C GLY A 142 6.54 19.49 -4.49
N PHE A 143 6.62 19.69 -3.17
CA PHE A 143 7.06 18.68 -2.21
C PHE A 143 5.93 17.96 -1.46
N ILE A 144 4.77 18.59 -1.23
CA ILE A 144 3.72 18.03 -0.37
C ILE A 144 2.36 18.71 -0.61
N GLY A 145 1.30 17.91 -0.65
CA GLY A 145 -0.08 18.37 -0.59
C GLY A 145 -0.46 18.93 0.78
N GLN A 146 -1.40 19.88 0.84
CA GLN A 146 -1.71 20.63 2.07
C GLN A 146 -3.19 20.65 2.43
N HIS A 147 -4.03 19.94 1.68
CA HIS A 147 -5.49 19.96 1.82
C HIS A 147 -6.05 18.53 1.94
N TRP A 148 -7.34 18.42 2.30
CA TRP A 148 -8.07 17.14 2.37
C TRP A 148 -7.62 16.17 3.48
N PHE A 149 -7.10 16.68 4.60
CA PHE A 149 -6.94 15.85 5.79
C PHE A 149 -8.28 15.21 6.17
N PHE A 150 -8.25 13.91 6.49
CA PHE A 150 -9.44 13.09 6.68
C PHE A 150 -10.42 13.09 5.49
N LEU A 151 -9.94 13.39 4.27
CA LEU A 151 -10.73 13.66 3.06
C LEU A 151 -11.75 14.80 3.19
N GLN A 152 -11.58 15.69 4.16
CA GLN A 152 -12.50 16.81 4.36
C GLN A 152 -12.30 17.91 3.30
N GLY A 153 -13.42 18.39 2.75
CA GLY A 153 -13.40 19.40 1.69
C GLY A 153 -12.86 18.87 0.35
N ALA A 154 -12.69 17.56 0.21
CA ALA A 154 -12.26 16.96 -1.04
C ALA A 154 -13.41 16.96 -2.07
N PRO A 155 -13.12 17.22 -3.36
CA PRO A 155 -14.13 17.21 -4.41
C PRO A 155 -14.70 15.79 -4.62
N PRO A 156 -15.90 15.66 -5.22
CA PRO A 156 -16.48 14.34 -5.50
C PRO A 156 -15.70 13.53 -6.55
N LEU A 157 -14.92 14.22 -7.39
CA LEU A 157 -14.10 13.64 -8.46
C LEU A 157 -12.63 13.92 -8.19
N TYR A 158 -11.74 13.00 -8.59
CA TYR A 158 -10.30 13.25 -8.55
C TYR A 158 -9.85 14.01 -9.80
N GLY A 159 -9.48 15.28 -9.64
CA GLY A 159 -9.06 16.15 -10.74
C GLY A 159 -10.04 16.16 -11.91
N THR A 160 -9.53 16.12 -13.14
CA THR A 160 -10.33 16.06 -14.37
C THR A 160 -10.50 14.62 -14.89
N THR A 161 -10.27 13.60 -14.06
CA THR A 161 -10.24 12.19 -14.52
C THR A 161 -11.64 11.59 -14.73
N GLY A 162 -12.68 12.21 -14.16
CA GLY A 162 -14.03 11.66 -14.10
C GLY A 162 -14.17 10.44 -13.17
N ILE A 163 -13.13 10.10 -12.40
CA ILE A 163 -13.16 9.02 -11.41
C ILE A 163 -13.66 9.57 -10.08
N ALA A 164 -14.61 8.86 -9.45
CA ALA A 164 -15.06 9.20 -8.10
C ALA A 164 -13.87 9.21 -7.11
N LEU A 165 -13.75 10.26 -6.31
CA LEU A 165 -12.59 10.45 -5.43
C LEU A 165 -12.38 9.26 -4.49
N LEU A 166 -13.46 8.70 -3.93
CA LEU A 166 -13.36 7.51 -3.07
C LEU A 166 -12.86 6.26 -3.82
N ALA A 167 -13.20 6.10 -5.09
CA ALA A 167 -12.67 5.01 -5.90
C ALA A 167 -11.16 5.18 -6.14
N HIS A 168 -10.72 6.42 -6.40
CA HIS A 168 -9.30 6.75 -6.48
C HIS A 168 -8.59 6.52 -5.13
N TRP A 169 -9.21 6.91 -4.02
CA TRP A 169 -8.67 6.68 -2.68
C TRP A 169 -8.46 5.18 -2.39
N ILE A 170 -9.46 4.33 -2.66
CA ILE A 170 -9.33 2.86 -2.45
C ILE A 170 -8.21 2.30 -3.34
N PHE A 171 -8.12 2.76 -4.59
CA PHE A 171 -7.06 2.35 -5.49
C PHE A 171 -5.68 2.69 -4.94
N GLN A 172 -5.47 3.93 -4.51
CA GLN A 172 -4.18 4.40 -4.00
C GLN A 172 -3.84 3.84 -2.62
N PHE A 173 -4.84 3.61 -1.77
CA PHE A 173 -4.68 2.90 -0.51
C PHE A 173 -4.04 1.52 -0.72
N ALA A 174 -4.45 0.78 -1.75
CA ALA A 174 -3.87 -0.54 -2.03
C ALA A 174 -2.36 -0.45 -2.41
N PHE A 175 -1.94 0.63 -3.07
CA PHE A 175 -0.52 0.89 -3.37
C PHE A 175 0.28 1.33 -2.13
N ALA A 176 -0.30 2.20 -1.29
CA ALA A 176 0.29 2.59 -0.02
C ALA A 176 0.51 1.37 0.88
N ASP A 177 -0.49 0.49 0.97
CA ASP A 177 -0.41 -0.77 1.71
C ASP A 177 0.68 -1.68 1.13
N THR A 178 0.79 -1.75 -0.19
CA THR A 178 1.86 -2.52 -0.85
C THR A 178 3.26 -2.01 -0.48
N ALA A 179 3.46 -0.69 -0.44
CA ALA A 179 4.74 -0.11 -0.04
C ALA A 179 5.08 -0.42 1.43
N SER A 180 4.09 -0.39 2.33
CA SER A 180 4.26 -0.74 3.74
C SER A 180 4.62 -2.22 3.92
N THR A 181 3.90 -3.12 3.23
CA THR A 181 4.11 -4.57 3.36
C THR A 181 5.44 -5.05 2.76
N ILE A 182 6.02 -4.36 1.77
CA ILE A 182 7.40 -4.61 1.35
C ILE A 182 8.38 -4.42 2.52
N THR A 183 8.08 -3.46 3.41
CA THR A 183 8.88 -3.15 4.59
C THR A 183 8.75 -4.23 5.66
N SER A 184 7.53 -4.70 5.99
CA SER A 184 7.33 -5.79 6.98
C SER A 184 8.13 -7.04 6.63
N GLY A 185 8.04 -7.50 5.37
CA GLY A 185 8.63 -8.75 4.95
C GLY A 185 10.16 -8.82 5.10
N ALA A 186 10.85 -7.67 4.99
CA ALA A 186 12.29 -7.59 5.19
C ALA A 186 12.69 -7.69 6.68
N MET A 187 11.86 -7.12 7.55
CA MET A 187 12.12 -6.99 8.98
C MET A 187 11.58 -8.16 9.81
N ILE A 188 10.73 -9.00 9.21
CA ILE A 188 10.13 -10.22 9.75
C ILE A 188 11.03 -11.05 10.70
N GLY A 189 10.41 -11.48 11.81
CA GLY A 189 11.00 -12.37 12.82
C GLY A 189 12.07 -11.75 13.71
N ARG A 190 12.17 -10.41 13.73
CA ARG A 190 13.03 -9.62 14.63
C ARG A 190 12.56 -8.18 14.88
N THR A 191 11.53 -7.69 14.19
CA THR A 191 10.80 -6.50 14.64
C THR A 191 9.91 -6.85 15.83
N SER A 192 9.74 -5.90 16.75
CA SER A 192 8.68 -6.00 17.74
C SER A 192 7.37 -5.50 17.15
N PHE A 193 6.26 -6.08 17.57
CA PHE A 193 4.92 -5.66 17.15
C PHE A 193 4.64 -4.14 17.29
N ARG A 194 5.18 -3.51 18.35
CA ARG A 194 5.08 -2.04 18.51
C ARG A 194 5.86 -1.28 17.44
N GLY A 195 7.02 -1.82 17.06
CA GLY A 195 7.80 -1.33 15.94
C GLY A 195 7.04 -1.47 14.62
N ASP A 196 6.31 -2.57 14.44
CA ASP A 196 5.49 -2.79 13.25
C ASP A 196 4.39 -1.75 13.08
N ILE A 197 3.66 -1.47 14.17
CA ILE A 197 2.64 -0.40 14.18
C ILE A 197 3.29 0.96 13.86
N LEU A 198 4.41 1.28 14.50
CA LEU A 198 5.04 2.60 14.36
C LEU A 198 5.58 2.82 12.95
N TYR A 199 6.30 1.85 12.37
CA TYR A 199 6.82 2.02 11.02
C TYR A 199 5.66 2.09 10.02
N SER A 200 4.61 1.27 10.19
CA SER A 200 3.45 1.26 9.28
C SER A 200 2.79 2.64 9.23
N ILE A 201 2.55 3.27 10.38
CA ILE A 201 2.03 4.65 10.45
C ILE A 201 2.98 5.62 9.75
N VAL A 202 4.28 5.58 10.06
CA VAL A 202 5.26 6.53 9.50
C VAL A 202 5.38 6.37 7.98
N VAL A 203 5.39 5.14 7.47
CA VAL A 203 5.49 4.87 6.04
C VAL A 203 4.23 5.35 5.33
N THR A 204 3.05 4.98 5.84
CA THR A 204 1.77 5.21 5.15
C THR A 204 1.21 6.62 5.34
N ALA A 205 1.56 7.31 6.44
CA ALA A 205 1.16 8.70 6.68
C ALA A 205 2.18 9.73 6.16
N LEU A 206 3.48 9.40 6.13
CA LEU A 206 4.54 10.38 5.85
C LEU A 206 5.43 9.97 4.67
N ILE A 207 6.23 8.91 4.78
CA ILE A 207 7.31 8.63 3.81
C ILE A 207 6.76 8.36 2.40
N TYR A 208 5.85 7.39 2.29
CA TYR A 208 5.22 7.03 1.02
C TYR A 208 4.44 8.20 0.40
N PRO A 209 3.50 8.86 1.11
CA PRO A 209 2.69 9.91 0.48
C PRO A 209 3.48 11.17 0.12
N ILE A 210 4.49 11.57 0.90
CA ILE A 210 5.32 12.75 0.57
C ILE A 210 6.14 12.50 -0.70
N ILE A 211 6.86 11.38 -0.76
CA ILE A 211 7.66 11.06 -1.97
C ILE A 211 6.73 10.74 -3.15
N GLY A 212 5.58 10.11 -2.88
CA GLY A 212 4.52 9.88 -3.84
C GLY A 212 4.00 11.18 -4.45
N HIS A 213 3.84 12.24 -3.65
CA HIS A 213 3.45 13.56 -4.13
C HIS A 213 4.43 14.09 -5.17
N TRP A 214 5.73 13.89 -4.97
CA TRP A 214 6.75 14.39 -5.91
C TRP A 214 6.50 13.88 -7.32
N ALA A 215 6.14 12.60 -7.46
CA ALA A 215 6.01 11.91 -8.74
C ALA A 215 4.57 11.85 -9.29
N TRP A 216 3.56 11.73 -8.42
CA TRP A 216 2.16 11.51 -8.78
C TRP A 216 1.19 12.58 -8.26
N GLY A 217 1.66 13.48 -7.38
CA GLY A 217 0.87 14.61 -6.92
C GLY A 217 0.58 15.59 -8.06
N PRO A 218 -0.52 16.35 -7.99
CA PRO A 218 -0.94 17.26 -9.06
C PRO A 218 0.10 18.34 -9.37
N ASP A 219 0.86 18.77 -8.36
CA ASP A 219 1.87 19.82 -8.42
C ASP A 219 3.28 19.34 -8.07
N GLY A 220 3.47 18.02 -7.92
CA GLY A 220 4.75 17.39 -7.56
C GLY A 220 5.92 17.85 -8.43
N PHE A 221 7.07 18.12 -7.82
CA PHE A 221 8.21 18.69 -8.54
C PHE A 221 8.80 17.73 -9.60
N LEU A 222 8.68 16.41 -9.41
CA LEU A 222 9.05 15.42 -10.43
C LEU A 222 7.92 15.22 -11.45
N ALA A 223 6.66 15.30 -11.04
CA ALA A 223 5.50 15.24 -11.91
C ALA A 223 5.48 16.41 -12.92
N THR A 224 5.95 17.59 -12.49
CA THR A 224 6.00 18.82 -13.28
C THR A 224 7.38 19.14 -13.86
N MET A 225 8.43 18.34 -13.54
CA MET A 225 9.78 18.60 -14.02
C MET A 225 9.86 18.64 -15.55
N GLY A 226 10.87 19.32 -16.10
CA GLY A 226 11.06 19.42 -17.55
C GLY A 226 10.07 20.34 -18.26
N SER A 227 9.04 20.85 -17.58
CA SER A 227 8.16 21.90 -18.10
C SER A 227 8.70 23.30 -17.78
N LYS A 228 8.33 24.30 -18.58
CA LYS A 228 8.80 25.68 -18.43
C LYS A 228 8.38 26.24 -17.06
N GLY A 229 9.36 26.75 -16.30
CA GLY A 229 9.12 27.33 -14.98
C GLY A 229 9.17 26.34 -13.81
N ASN A 230 9.33 25.04 -14.09
CA ASN A 230 9.44 23.99 -13.07
C ASN A 230 10.88 23.45 -12.94
N PHE A 231 11.09 22.48 -12.06
CA PHE A 231 12.39 21.86 -11.84
C PHE A 231 13.00 21.29 -13.12
N LEU A 232 14.26 21.62 -13.40
CA LEU A 232 15.05 21.13 -14.53
C LEU A 232 14.33 21.28 -15.90
N PRO A 233 13.96 22.51 -16.32
CA PRO A 233 13.15 22.72 -17.52
C PRO A 233 13.88 22.32 -18.82
N GLN A 234 15.22 22.26 -18.80
CA GLN A 234 16.02 21.85 -19.96
C GLN A 234 15.83 20.37 -20.31
N LEU A 235 15.31 19.55 -19.39
CA LEU A 235 15.06 18.13 -19.64
C LEU A 235 13.92 17.92 -20.64
N GLY A 236 12.96 18.85 -20.71
CA GLY A 236 11.84 18.81 -21.67
C GLY A 236 10.78 17.72 -21.43
N GLN A 237 10.89 16.95 -20.35
CA GLN A 237 9.98 15.85 -20.03
C GLN A 237 9.85 15.65 -18.50
N PRO A 238 8.65 15.31 -18.01
CA PRO A 238 8.43 15.00 -16.61
C PRO A 238 8.90 13.59 -16.25
N PHE A 239 9.07 13.33 -14.97
CA PHE A 239 9.33 11.99 -14.46
C PHE A 239 8.16 11.06 -14.79
N ARG A 240 8.46 9.81 -15.17
CA ARG A 240 7.46 8.81 -15.56
C ARG A 240 7.61 7.55 -14.72
N ASP A 241 6.67 7.36 -13.81
CA ASP A 241 6.47 6.11 -13.11
C ASP A 241 5.00 5.70 -13.29
N PHE A 242 4.74 4.71 -14.14
CA PHE A 242 3.37 4.40 -14.55
C PHE A 242 2.54 3.73 -13.44
N ALA A 243 3.16 2.79 -12.71
CA ALA A 243 2.47 1.94 -11.74
C ALA A 243 3.26 1.73 -10.43
N GLY A 244 4.31 2.51 -10.19
CA GLY A 244 4.96 2.55 -8.88
C GLY A 244 6.24 1.73 -8.80
N SER A 245 6.97 1.57 -9.91
CA SER A 245 8.32 1.00 -9.88
C SER A 245 9.24 1.75 -8.91
N THR A 246 9.10 3.07 -8.88
CA THR A 246 9.79 3.96 -7.94
C THR A 246 8.92 4.22 -6.73
N VAL A 247 7.73 4.78 -6.94
CA VAL A 247 6.83 5.27 -5.87
C VAL A 247 6.43 4.16 -4.89
N VAL A 248 6.32 2.91 -5.33
CA VAL A 248 5.90 1.81 -4.45
C VAL A 248 7.09 0.91 -4.14
N HIS A 249 7.70 0.32 -5.16
CA HIS A 249 8.72 -0.70 -4.97
C HIS A 249 10.07 -0.14 -4.51
N THR A 250 10.52 0.98 -5.06
CA THR A 250 11.79 1.58 -4.64
C THR A 250 11.66 2.23 -3.27
N ILE A 251 10.58 2.96 -2.99
CA ILE A 251 10.32 3.49 -1.64
C ILE A 251 10.29 2.34 -0.63
N GLY A 252 9.43 1.34 -0.85
CA GLY A 252 9.34 0.17 0.03
C GLY A 252 10.70 -0.49 0.22
N GLY A 253 11.43 -0.75 -0.87
CA GLY A 253 12.75 -1.38 -0.83
C GLY A 253 13.82 -0.60 -0.06
N VAL A 254 13.83 0.74 -0.17
CA VAL A 254 14.77 1.59 0.56
C VAL A 254 14.42 1.65 2.05
N VAL A 255 13.14 1.73 2.39
CA VAL A 255 12.68 1.65 3.79
C VAL A 255 13.02 0.28 4.38
N SER A 256 12.77 -0.81 3.63
CA SER A 256 13.17 -2.18 4.01
C SER A 256 14.67 -2.28 4.27
N LEU A 257 15.50 -1.67 3.42
CA LEU A 257 16.95 -1.67 3.58
C LEU A 257 17.36 -0.94 4.86
N ALA A 258 16.84 0.27 5.09
CA ALA A 258 17.11 1.04 6.29
C ALA A 258 16.69 0.27 7.56
N GLY A 259 15.48 -0.29 7.56
CA GLY A 259 14.98 -1.12 8.66
C GLY A 259 15.85 -2.37 8.91
N ALA A 260 16.27 -3.05 7.85
CA ALA A 260 17.14 -4.22 7.95
C ALA A 260 18.54 -3.88 8.50
N ILE A 261 19.10 -2.72 8.15
CA ILE A 261 20.38 -2.23 8.69
C ILE A 261 20.24 -1.95 10.20
N ILE A 262 19.18 -1.24 10.61
CA ILE A 262 18.96 -0.87 12.01
C ILE A 262 18.70 -2.09 12.89
N LEU A 263 17.87 -3.03 12.44
CA LEU A 263 17.55 -4.25 13.19
C LEU A 263 18.70 -5.26 13.20
N GLY A 264 19.63 -5.15 12.26
CA GLY A 264 20.75 -6.07 12.11
C GLY A 264 20.35 -7.48 11.61
N PRO A 265 21.32 -8.41 11.58
CA PRO A 265 21.12 -9.76 11.06
C PRO A 265 20.23 -10.62 11.96
N ARG A 266 19.55 -11.61 11.37
CA ARG A 266 18.76 -12.61 12.13
C ARG A 266 19.71 -13.54 12.87
N ILE A 267 19.64 -13.56 14.19
CA ILE A 267 20.42 -14.45 15.05
C ILE A 267 20.09 -15.91 14.70
N GLY A 268 21.12 -16.75 14.58
CA GLY A 268 20.98 -18.18 14.30
C GLY A 268 20.67 -18.55 12.84
N ARG A 269 20.72 -17.59 11.90
CA ARG A 269 20.66 -17.89 10.47
C ARG A 269 22.03 -18.33 9.98
N VAL A 270 22.15 -19.59 9.59
CA VAL A 270 23.33 -20.12 8.88
C VAL A 270 23.13 -19.82 7.39
N PHE A 271 24.01 -19.03 6.78
CA PHE A 271 24.01 -18.90 5.33
C PHE A 271 24.66 -20.15 4.74
N LEU A 272 24.16 -20.63 3.61
CA LEU A 272 24.72 -21.80 2.88
C LEU A 272 26.19 -21.64 2.46
N ARG A 273 26.79 -20.47 2.73
CA ARG A 273 28.16 -20.09 2.35
C ARG A 273 29.10 -19.95 3.57
N ASP A 274 28.58 -20.18 4.77
CA ASP A 274 29.33 -20.30 6.04
C ASP A 274 29.39 -21.78 6.47
#